data_AF-A0A7G8BPM1-F1
#
_entry.id   AF-A0A7G8BPM1-F1
#
_cell.length_a   1.000
_cell.length_b   1.000
_cell.length_c   1.000
_cell.angle_alpha   90.00
_cell.angle_beta   90.00
_cell.angle_gamma   90.00
#
_symmetry.space_group_name_H-M   'P 1'
#
loop_
_entity.id
_entity.type
_entity.pdbx_description
1 polymer ?
#
loop_
_entity_poly.entity_id
_entity_poly.type
_entity_poly.pdbx_seq_one_letter_code
_entity_poly.pdbx_strand_id
1 'polypeptide(L)'
;MKLRIPDQLLLPWSPRVTISVERAAEILDVSRDTIERMCQDGTLMSYKVRPGVARSPWRINYDAFVKYCEDLHEKSGLEKRF
;
A
#
# COMPACT_ATOMS: atom_id res chain seq x y z
N MET A 1 -21.67 -13.27 22.98
CA MET A 1 -20.68 -13.11 21.90
C MET A 1 -20.10 -11.71 21.99
N LYS A 2 -18.89 -11.53 22.53
CA LYS A 2 -18.25 -10.20 22.59
C LYS A 2 -17.83 -9.82 21.18
N LEU A 3 -18.58 -8.93 20.54
CA LEU A 3 -18.26 -8.34 19.23
C LEU A 3 -17.08 -7.38 19.40
N ARG A 4 -15.87 -7.94 19.60
CA ARG A 4 -14.65 -7.14 19.57
C ARG A 4 -14.28 -7.00 18.10
N ILE A 5 -14.71 -5.88 17.50
CA ILE A 5 -14.26 -5.50 16.16
C ILE A 5 -12.73 -5.38 16.27
N PRO A 6 -11.94 -6.11 15.45
CA PRO A 6 -10.49 -6.00 15.48
C PRO A 6 -10.09 -4.53 15.35
N ASP A 7 -9.22 -4.05 16.24
CA ASP A 7 -8.81 -2.63 16.29
C ASP A 7 -8.35 -2.08 14.93
N GLN A 8 -7.86 -2.98 14.06
CA GLN A 8 -7.46 -2.71 12.68
C GLN A 8 -8.60 -2.15 11.79
N LEU A 9 -9.87 -2.49 12.07
CA LEU A 9 -11.04 -1.93 11.37
C LEU A 9 -11.53 -0.62 11.99
N LEU A 10 -11.11 -0.30 13.22
CA LEU A 10 -11.48 0.93 13.93
C LEU A 10 -10.51 2.08 13.64
N LEU A 11 -9.33 1.76 13.09
CA LEU A 11 -8.28 2.72 12.75
C LEU A 11 -8.35 3.10 11.26
N PRO A 12 -7.83 4.28 10.87
CA PRO A 12 -7.71 4.68 9.45
C PRO A 12 -6.77 3.78 8.63
N TRP A 13 -6.27 2.69 9.21
CA TRP A 13 -5.41 1.68 8.59
C TRP A 13 -6.15 0.38 8.28
N SER A 14 -7.48 0.44 8.14
CA SER A 14 -8.27 -0.69 7.69
C SER A 14 -7.66 -1.25 6.40
N PRO A 15 -7.44 -2.57 6.29
CA PRO A 15 -6.88 -3.21 5.09
C PRO A 15 -7.72 -2.95 3.84
N ARG A 16 -8.99 -2.57 4.02
CA ARG A 16 -9.90 -2.20 2.95
C ARG A 16 -9.57 -0.85 2.31
N VAL A 17 -8.80 0.00 2.99
CA VAL A 17 -8.52 1.38 2.57
C VAL A 17 -7.02 1.58 2.32
N THR A 18 -6.18 0.94 3.12
CA THR A 18 -4.72 1.08 3.00
C THR A 18 -3.99 -0.24 3.22
N ILE A 19 -2.82 -0.39 2.60
CA ILE A 19 -1.90 -1.51 2.81
C ILE A 19 -0.58 -1.03 3.41
N SER A 20 0.16 -1.96 4.03
CA SER A 20 1.52 -1.69 4.52
C SER A 20 2.55 -1.82 3.40
N VAL A 21 3.75 -1.30 3.65
CA VAL A 21 4.89 -1.40 2.75
C VAL A 21 5.29 -2.85 2.54
N GLU A 22 5.30 -3.66 3.61
CA GLU A 22 5.65 -5.07 3.56
C GLU A 22 4.69 -5.84 2.64
N ARG A 23 3.38 -5.56 2.76
CA ARG A 23 2.39 -6.22 1.90
C ARG A 23 2.51 -5.78 0.44
N ALA A 24 2.77 -4.50 0.19
CA ALA A 24 3.01 -4.01 -1.17
C ALA A 24 4.29 -4.63 -1.78
N ALA A 25 5.35 -4.77 -0.97
CA ALA A 25 6.61 -5.40 -1.36
C ALA A 25 6.42 -6.88 -1.73
N GLU A 26 5.63 -7.62 -0.96
CA GLU A 26 5.24 -9.00 -1.27
C GLU A 26 4.46 -9.10 -2.59
N ILE A 27 3.53 -8.19 -2.84
CA ILE A 27 2.68 -8.23 -4.04
C ILE A 27 3.48 -7.91 -5.31
N LEU A 28 4.36 -6.91 -5.24
CA LEU A 28 5.18 -6.47 -6.36
C LEU A 28 6.49 -7.26 -6.52
N ASP A 29 6.78 -8.18 -5.60
CA ASP A 29 8.03 -8.94 -5.52
C ASP A 29 9.29 -8.05 -5.57
N VAL A 30 9.29 -6.99 -4.76
CA VAL A 30 10.41 -6.04 -4.65
C VAL A 30 10.80 -5.82 -3.20
N SER A 31 11.98 -5.21 -2.98
CA SER A 31 12.43 -4.89 -1.62
C SER A 31 11.52 -3.86 -0.93
N ARG A 32 11.46 -3.93 0.41
CA ARG A 32 10.78 -2.92 1.24
C ARG A 32 11.28 -1.51 0.94
N ASP A 33 12.59 -1.36 0.80
CA ASP A 33 13.25 -0.06 0.55
C ASP A 33 12.82 0.54 -0.81
N THR A 34 12.57 -0.31 -1.81
CA THR A 34 12.02 0.12 -3.11
C THR A 34 10.65 0.73 -2.94
N ILE A 35 9.74 0.07 -2.21
CA ILE A 35 8.39 0.59 -1.96
C ILE A 35 8.46 1.88 -1.13
N GLU A 36 9.32 1.96 -0.11
CA GLU A 36 9.50 3.19 0.67
C GLU A 36 9.97 4.35 -0.20
N ARG A 37 10.86 4.12 -1.17
CA ARG A 37 11.27 5.13 -2.16
C ARG A 37 10.12 5.57 -3.06
N MET A 38 9.32 4.63 -3.55
CA MET A 38 8.12 4.93 -4.36
C MET A 38 7.06 5.71 -3.57
N CYS A 39 7.01 5.54 -2.25
CA CYS A 39 6.16 6.36 -1.38
C CYS A 39 6.74 7.78 -1.22
N GLN A 40 8.07 7.89 -1.08
CA GLN A 40 8.77 9.17 -0.91
C GLN A 40 8.72 10.05 -2.16
N ASP A 41 8.85 9.46 -3.35
CA ASP A 41 8.83 10.18 -4.63
C ASP A 41 7.40 10.45 -5.17
N GLY A 42 6.38 9.89 -4.52
CA GLY A 42 4.97 10.10 -4.85
C GLY A 42 4.44 9.16 -5.94
N THR A 43 5.22 8.18 -6.40
CA THR A 43 4.76 7.13 -7.33
C THR A 43 3.59 6.36 -6.77
N LEU A 44 3.63 6.04 -5.46
CA LEU A 44 2.52 5.41 -4.74
C LEU A 44 1.83 6.43 -3.84
N MET A 45 0.52 6.58 -4.03
CA MET A 45 -0.31 7.43 -3.18
C MET A 45 -0.31 6.88 -1.75
N SER A 46 0.37 7.59 -0.86
CA SER A 46 0.68 7.10 0.48
C SER A 46 0.85 8.23 1.49
N TYR A 47 0.85 7.89 2.77
CA TYR A 47 1.14 8.82 3.86
C TYR A 47 1.89 8.12 5.00
N LYS A 48 2.64 8.90 5.77
CA LYS A 48 3.23 8.41 7.03
C LYS A 48 2.19 8.46 8.14
N VAL A 49 2.09 7.37 8.91
CA VAL A 49 1.20 7.29 10.08
C VAL A 49 1.42 8.45 11.07
N ARG A 50 2.70 8.80 11.30
CA ARG A 50 3.13 9.98 12.06
C ARG A 50 3.95 10.88 11.13
N PRO A 51 3.35 11.97 10.60
CA PRO A 51 4.07 12.95 9.80
C PRO A 51 5.31 13.50 10.54
N GLY A 52 6.39 13.77 9.81
CA GLY A 52 7.64 14.33 10.37
C GLY A 52 8.54 13.33 11.12
N VAL A 53 8.05 12.14 11.47
CA VAL A 53 8.89 11.09 12.10
C VAL A 53 9.57 10.26 11.01
N ALA A 54 10.91 10.29 10.98
CA ALA A 54 11.71 9.63 9.94
C ALA A 54 11.34 8.16 9.76
N ARG A 55 11.30 7.39 10.87
CA ARG A 55 10.96 5.95 10.89
C ARG A 55 9.48 5.66 11.09
N SER A 56 8.58 6.60 10.81
CA SER A 56 7.15 6.28 10.84
C SER A 56 6.81 5.30 9.71
N PRO A 57 5.98 4.28 9.98
CA PRO A 57 5.46 3.42 8.92
C PRO A 57 4.70 4.23 7.86
N TRP A 58 4.79 3.78 6.61
CA TRP A 58 3.98 4.25 5.52
C TRP A 58 2.70 3.42 5.40
N ARG A 59 1.63 4.09 4.96
CA ARG A 59 0.36 3.48 4.56
C ARG A 59 0.07 3.90 3.13
N ILE A 60 -0.12 2.91 2.27
CA ILE A 60 -0.37 3.11 0.85
C ILE A 60 -1.86 2.95 0.62
N ASN A 61 -2.49 3.88 -0.11
CA ASN A 61 -3.90 3.77 -0.47
C ASN A 61 -4.12 2.55 -1.38
N TYR A 62 -5.07 1.69 -1.03
CA TYR A 62 -5.25 0.41 -1.70
C TYR A 62 -5.75 0.56 -3.15
N ASP A 63 -6.76 1.39 -3.38
CA ASP A 63 -7.34 1.58 -4.72
C ASP A 63 -6.31 2.17 -5.70
N ALA A 64 -5.52 3.15 -5.24
CA ALA A 64 -4.43 3.71 -6.02
C ALA A 64 -3.32 2.69 -6.31
N PHE A 65 -3.03 1.80 -5.36
CA PHE A 65 -2.07 0.72 -5.54
C PHE A 65 -2.56 -0.33 -6.56
N VAL A 66 -3.83 -0.73 -6.50
CA VAL A 66 -4.42 -1.63 -7.50
C VAL A 66 -4.33 -1.03 -8.89
N LYS A 67 -4.72 0.25 -9.04
CA LYS A 67 -4.57 0.98 -10.31
C LYS A 67 -3.13 1.00 -10.82
N TYR A 68 -2.16 1.24 -9.92
CA TYR A 68 -0.74 1.20 -10.30
C TYR A 68 -0.33 -0.17 -10.86
N CYS A 69 -0.78 -1.27 -10.25
CA CYS A 69 -0.52 -2.63 -10.75
C CYS A 69 -1.17 -2.88 -12.12
N GLU A 70 -2.40 -2.39 -12.32
CA GLU A 70 -3.09 -2.48 -13.62
C GLU A 70 -2.33 -1.70 -14.71
N ASP A 71 -1.93 -0.47 -14.43
CA ASP A 71 -1.14 0.37 -15.34
C ASP A 71 0.22 -0.29 -15.67
N LEU A 72 0.84 -0.95 -14.69
CA LEU A 72 2.09 -1.68 -14.87
C LEU A 72 1.93 -2.89 -15.80
N HIS A 73 0.84 -3.65 -15.65
CA HIS A 73 0.51 -4.76 -16.54
C HIS A 73 0.29 -4.29 -17.97
N GLU A 74 -0.51 -3.22 -18.16
CA GLU A 74 -0.80 -2.65 -19.48
C GLU A 74 0.48 -2.19 -20.19
N LYS A 75 1.35 -1.47 -19.49
CA LYS A 75 2.64 -0.99 -20.05
C LYS A 75 3.61 -2.13 -20.38
N SER A 76 3.52 -3.25 -19.67
CA SER A 76 4.36 -4.42 -19.90
C SER A 76 3.87 -5.29 -21.05
N GLY A 77 2.73 -4.95 -21.68
CA GLY A 77 2.12 -5.75 -22.75
C GLY A 77 1.60 -7.10 -22.26
N LEU A 78 1.39 -7.26 -20.95
CA LEU A 78 0.79 -8.45 -20.37
C LEU A 78 -0.72 -8.31 -20.48
N GLU A 79 -1.40 -9.32 -21.05
CA GLU A 79 -2.86 -9.32 -21.14
C GLU A 79 -3.49 -9.12 -19.76
N LYS A 80 -4.62 -8.40 -19.70
CA LYS A 80 -5.45 -8.31 -18.50
C LYS A 80 -5.87 -9.74 -18.13
N ARG A 81 -5.22 -10.28 -17.09
CA ARG A 81 -5.74 -11.46 -16.42
C ARG A 81 -6.95 -10.98 -15.62
N PHE A 82 -8.13 -11.26 -16.17
CA PHE A 82 -9.48 -10.96 -15.68
C PHE A 82 -10.05 -9.60 -16.10
#